data_AF-A0A2S6CSQ5-F1
#
_entry.id   AF-A0A2S6CSQ5-F1
#
_cell.length_a   1.000
_cell.length_b   1.000
_cell.length_c   1.000
_cell.angle_alpha   90.00
_cell.angle_beta   90.00
_cell.angle_gamma   90.00
#
_symmetry.space_group_name_H-M   'P 1'
#
loop_
_entity.id
_entity.type
_entity.pdbx_description
1 polymer ?
#
loop_
_entity_poly.entity_id
_entity_poly.type
_entity_poly.pdbx_seq_one_letter_code
_entity_poly.pdbx_strand_id
1 'polypeptide(L)'
;MTVHLDPTKKHDAILLFDCLDGNPNGDPDAGNQPRIDPQTNQGLVTDACLKRKVRNYVEMVGKDESTPEKYKIFVEEGSVLTQTVSRAYTQVGLPEKTSSVEDQQKVADWMQRNYYDLRMFGAVLAS
;
A
#
# COMPACT_ATOMS: atom_id res chain seq x y z
N MET A 1 25.10 -5.03 12.47
CA MET A 1 23.68 -5.20 12.84
C MET A 1 23.22 -6.55 12.31
N THR A 2 22.45 -7.31 13.10
CA THR A 2 21.83 -8.56 12.63
C THR A 2 20.64 -8.21 11.76
N VAL A 3 20.55 -8.79 10.57
CA VAL A 3 19.42 -8.56 9.67
C VAL A 3 18.32 -9.58 9.99
N HIS A 4 17.11 -9.10 10.28
CA HIS A 4 15.96 -9.93 10.65
C HIS A 4 15.01 -10.07 9.45
N LEU A 5 15.20 -11.12 8.64
CA LEU A 5 14.48 -11.31 7.37
C LEU A 5 13.40 -12.40 7.40
N ASP A 6 13.20 -13.07 8.53
CA ASP A 6 12.28 -14.21 8.65
C ASP A 6 10.82 -13.73 8.71
N PRO A 7 10.02 -13.91 7.64
CA PRO A 7 8.64 -13.41 7.59
C PRO A 7 7.67 -14.26 8.42
N THR A 8 8.11 -15.42 8.94
CA THR A 8 7.28 -16.28 9.81
C THR A 8 7.25 -15.79 11.26
N LYS A 9 8.10 -14.82 11.60
CA LYS A 9 8.16 -14.19 12.92
C LYS A 9 7.39 -12.88 12.92
N LYS A 10 6.79 -12.57 14.06
CA LYS A 10 6.24 -11.23 14.32
C LYS A 10 7.40 -10.25 14.47
N HIS A 11 7.30 -9.12 13.77
CA HIS A 11 8.23 -7.99 13.89
C HIS A 11 7.48 -6.79 14.44
N ASP A 12 8.05 -6.14 15.45
CA ASP A 12 7.58 -4.87 15.98
C ASP A 12 8.70 -3.83 15.79
N ALA A 13 8.34 -2.60 15.44
CA ALA A 13 9.30 -1.53 15.17
C ALA A 13 8.79 -0.18 15.69
N ILE A 14 9.71 0.67 16.11
CA ILE A 14 9.46 2.08 16.43
C ILE A 14 10.14 2.91 15.36
N LEU A 15 9.36 3.74 14.66
CA LEU A 15 9.88 4.72 13.70
C LEU A 15 9.89 6.10 14.36
N LEU A 16 11.07 6.64 14.59
CA LEU A 16 11.25 8.02 15.03
C LEU A 16 11.66 8.87 13.84
N PHE A 17 10.97 9.98 13.63
CA PHE A 17 11.29 10.97 12.62
C PHE A 17 10.90 12.36 13.14
N ASP A 18 11.53 13.40 12.61
CA ASP A 18 11.21 14.79 12.87
C ASP A 18 10.78 15.52 11.59
N CYS A 19 10.21 16.70 11.75
CA CYS A 19 9.86 17.60 10.67
C CYS A 19 10.19 19.02 11.14
N LEU A 20 11.13 19.66 10.46
CA LEU A 20 11.53 21.03 10.72
C LEU A 20 10.88 21.95 9.68
N ASP A 21 10.27 23.04 10.14
CA ASP A 21 9.64 24.08 9.31
C ASP A 21 8.70 23.54 8.21
N GLY A 22 7.96 22.47 8.53
CA GLY A 22 7.12 21.77 7.57
C GLY A 22 5.81 21.26 8.15
N ASN A 23 4.99 20.67 7.27
CA ASN A 23 3.73 20.04 7.64
C ASN A 23 3.78 18.53 7.30
N PRO A 24 3.96 17.65 8.31
CA PRO A 24 4.15 16.22 8.05
C PRO A 24 2.87 15.49 7.62
N ASN A 25 1.70 16.01 8.04
CA ASN A 25 0.38 15.50 7.68
C ASN A 25 -0.65 16.62 7.85
N GLY A 26 -1.07 17.23 6.73
CA GLY A 26 -2.14 18.22 6.73
C GLY A 26 -3.51 17.61 7.03
N ASP A 27 -4.38 18.39 7.64
CA ASP A 27 -5.77 18.05 7.91
C ASP A 27 -6.70 18.70 6.86
N PRO A 28 -7.36 17.93 5.98
CA PRO A 28 -8.30 18.47 4.99
C PRO A 28 -9.47 19.23 5.63
N ASP A 29 -9.89 18.87 6.85
CA ASP A 29 -11.02 19.51 7.53
C ASP A 29 -10.61 20.80 8.27
N ALA A 30 -9.31 21.02 8.47
CA ALA A 30 -8.75 22.20 9.13
C ALA A 30 -7.89 23.03 8.18
N GLY A 31 -8.27 23.12 6.90
CA GLY A 31 -7.58 23.99 5.94
C GLY A 31 -6.12 23.64 5.72
N ASN A 32 -5.79 22.34 5.75
CA ASN A 32 -4.44 21.80 5.58
C ASN A 32 -3.44 22.20 6.69
N GLN A 33 -3.91 22.61 7.88
CA GLN A 33 -3.05 22.74 9.06
C GLN A 33 -2.48 21.38 9.49
N PRO A 34 -1.34 21.32 10.22
CA PRO A 34 -0.88 20.06 10.80
C PRO A 34 -1.98 19.40 11.62
N ARG A 35 -2.21 18.11 11.38
CA ARG A 35 -3.24 17.35 12.10
C ARG A 35 -2.86 17.21 13.57
N ILE A 36 -3.85 17.35 14.45
CA ILE A 36 -3.69 17.28 15.92
C ILE A 36 -4.69 16.25 16.46
N ASP A 37 -4.28 15.47 17.45
CA ASP A 37 -5.19 14.64 18.23
C ASP A 37 -5.97 15.53 19.22
N PRO A 38 -7.31 15.60 19.13
CA PRO A 38 -8.12 16.49 19.97
C PRO A 38 -8.13 16.12 21.46
N GLN A 39 -7.74 14.89 21.82
CA GLN A 39 -7.71 14.45 23.22
C GLN A 39 -6.41 14.84 23.92
N THR A 40 -5.28 14.75 23.20
CA THR A 40 -3.94 14.92 23.76
C THR A 40 -3.28 16.24 23.35
N ASN A 41 -3.80 16.92 22.33
CA ASN A 41 -3.22 18.09 21.66
C ASN A 41 -1.82 17.84 21.06
N GLN A 42 -1.44 16.58 20.84
CA GLN A 42 -0.20 16.23 20.17
C GLN A 42 -0.39 16.22 18.65
N GLY A 43 0.68 16.53 17.91
CA GLY A 43 0.69 16.38 16.46
C GLY A 43 0.46 14.92 16.06
N LEU A 44 -0.40 14.70 15.07
CA LEU A 44 -0.79 13.37 14.60
C LEU A 44 -0.37 13.18 13.14
N VAL A 45 0.34 12.09 12.87
CA VAL A 45 0.59 11.60 11.52
C VAL A 45 -0.15 10.28 11.36
N THR A 46 -1.13 10.26 10.44
CA THR A 46 -1.99 9.10 10.22
C THR A 46 -1.21 7.94 9.62
N ASP A 47 -1.69 6.73 9.87
CA ASP A 47 -1.15 5.51 9.27
C ASP A 47 -1.27 5.55 7.73
N ALA A 48 -2.36 6.09 7.20
CA ALA A 48 -2.57 6.29 5.78
C ALA A 48 -1.49 7.20 5.16
N CYS A 49 -1.11 8.28 5.84
CA CYS A 49 -0.02 9.16 5.42
C CYS A 49 1.31 8.40 5.33
N LEU A 50 1.69 7.68 6.40
CA LEU A 50 2.93 6.90 6.41
C LEU A 50 2.93 5.80 5.35
N LYS A 51 1.84 5.05 5.22
CA LYS A 51 1.68 4.01 4.20
C LYS A 51 1.80 4.60 2.78
N ARG A 52 1.31 5.82 2.53
CA ARG A 52 1.52 6.50 1.24
C ARG A 52 3.00 6.84 0.99
N LYS A 53 3.73 7.34 2.00
CA LYS A 53 5.17 7.61 1.86
C LYS A 53 5.96 6.33 1.56
N VAL A 54 5.62 5.21 2.23
CA VAL A 54 6.22 3.89 1.94
C VAL A 54 5.93 3.45 0.50
N ARG A 55 4.67 3.56 0.03
CA ARG A 55 4.30 3.24 -1.36
C ARG A 55 5.11 4.05 -2.36
N ASN A 56 5.16 5.37 -2.20
CA ASN A 56 5.89 6.26 -3.10
C ASN A 56 7.39 5.92 -3.14
N TYR A 57 8.00 5.64 -1.97
CA TYR A 57 9.39 5.26 -1.90
C TYR A 57 9.65 3.93 -2.65
N VAL A 58 8.84 2.90 -2.40
CA VAL A 58 8.97 1.60 -3.06
C VAL A 58 8.76 1.69 -4.56
N GLU A 59 7.78 2.48 -5.00
CA GLU A 59 7.55 2.73 -6.43
C GLU A 59 8.74 3.42 -7.10
N MET A 60 9.38 4.36 -6.40
CA MET A 60 10.53 5.10 -6.89
C MET A 60 11.76 4.18 -7.04
N VAL A 61 12.09 3.39 -6.01
CA VAL A 61 13.28 2.52 -6.03
C VAL A 61 13.09 1.22 -6.80
N GLY A 62 11.85 0.70 -6.84
CA GLY A 62 11.55 -0.58 -7.49
C GLY A 62 11.60 -0.55 -9.01
N LYS A 63 11.67 0.63 -9.63
CA LYS A 63 11.77 0.81 -11.09
C LYS A 63 13.13 0.34 -11.64
N ASP A 64 14.18 0.42 -10.83
CA ASP A 64 15.55 0.07 -11.23
C ASP A 64 15.93 -1.37 -10.86
N GLU A 65 14.99 -2.14 -10.32
CA GLU A 65 15.20 -3.53 -9.92
C GLU A 65 15.11 -4.51 -11.10
N SER A 66 15.75 -5.67 -10.98
CA SER A 66 15.70 -6.74 -11.99
C SER A 66 14.29 -7.32 -12.20
N THR A 67 13.38 -7.14 -11.23
CA THR A 67 11.99 -7.57 -11.29
C THR A 67 11.05 -6.44 -10.89
N PRO A 68 10.93 -5.38 -11.72
CA PRO A 68 10.18 -4.17 -11.38
C PRO A 68 8.68 -4.47 -11.22
N GLU A 69 8.19 -5.49 -11.92
CA GLU A 69 6.83 -6.01 -11.84
C GLU A 69 6.37 -6.33 -10.41
N LYS A 70 7.28 -6.70 -9.50
CA LYS A 70 6.97 -7.07 -8.11
C LYS A 70 6.75 -5.86 -7.20
N TYR A 71 7.23 -4.69 -7.59
CA TYR A 71 7.24 -3.47 -6.79
C TYR A 71 6.17 -2.47 -7.20
N LYS A 72 5.27 -2.87 -8.11
CA LYS A 72 4.12 -2.04 -8.50
C LYS A 72 3.25 -1.72 -7.30
N ILE A 73 2.61 -0.55 -7.35
CA ILE A 73 1.66 -0.08 -6.34
C ILE A 73 0.25 -0.21 -6.91
N PHE A 74 -0.66 -0.78 -6.13
CA PHE A 74 -2.05 -0.95 -6.54
C PHE A 74 -2.86 0.33 -6.30
N VAL A 75 -2.66 0.96 -5.13
CA VAL A 75 -3.37 2.19 -4.76
C VAL A 75 -2.62 3.41 -5.30
N GLU A 76 -2.85 3.70 -6.58
CA GLU A 76 -2.27 4.86 -7.28
C GLU A 76 -3.25 6.03 -7.38
N GLU A 77 -2.72 7.24 -7.38
CA GLU A 77 -3.51 8.46 -7.56
C GLU A 77 -4.09 8.53 -8.98
N GLY A 78 -5.39 8.78 -9.10
CA GLY A 78 -6.08 8.87 -10.41
C GLY A 78 -6.31 7.54 -11.13
N SER A 79 -5.92 6.41 -10.54
CA SER A 79 -6.12 5.08 -11.14
C SER A 79 -7.55 4.55 -10.91
N VAL A 80 -8.08 3.80 -11.89
CA VAL A 80 -9.35 3.08 -11.76
C VAL A 80 -9.04 1.65 -11.29
N LEU A 81 -9.16 1.40 -9.99
CA LEU A 81 -8.83 0.11 -9.38
C LEU A 81 -9.53 -1.08 -10.05
N THR A 82 -10.79 -0.89 -10.48
CA THR A 82 -11.57 -1.90 -11.18
C THR A 82 -10.90 -2.38 -12.47
N GLN A 83 -10.28 -1.48 -13.24
CA GLN A 83 -9.58 -1.87 -14.48
C GLN A 83 -8.35 -2.73 -14.19
N THR A 84 -7.63 -2.44 -13.11
CA THR A 84 -6.50 -3.24 -12.66
C THR A 84 -6.94 -4.63 -12.23
N VAL A 85 -8.06 -4.73 -11.51
CA VAL A 85 -8.66 -6.02 -11.12
C VAL A 85 -9.13 -6.81 -12.35
N SER A 86 -9.84 -6.17 -13.28
CA SER A 86 -10.24 -6.74 -14.58
C SER A 86 -9.06 -7.30 -15.38
N ARG A 87 -7.94 -6.56 -15.41
CA ARG A 87 -6.71 -7.04 -16.04
C ARG A 87 -6.20 -8.32 -15.38
N ALA A 88 -6.26 -8.42 -14.06
CA ALA A 88 -5.82 -9.62 -13.35
C ALA A 88 -6.62 -10.85 -13.77
N TYR A 89 -7.95 -10.75 -13.87
CA TYR A 89 -8.82 -11.82 -14.41
C TYR A 89 -8.37 -12.28 -15.80
N THR A 90 -8.13 -11.32 -16.70
CA THR A 90 -7.65 -11.61 -18.06
C THR A 90 -6.30 -12.34 -18.04
N GLN A 91 -5.37 -11.92 -17.18
CA GLN A 91 -4.02 -12.49 -17.10
C GLN A 91 -4.00 -13.92 -16.55
N VAL A 92 -4.95 -14.28 -15.70
CA VAL A 92 -5.09 -15.67 -15.20
C VAL A 92 -6.04 -16.52 -16.05
N GLY A 93 -6.57 -15.98 -17.15
CA GLY A 93 -7.44 -16.72 -18.08
C GLY A 93 -8.85 -16.97 -17.55
N LEU A 94 -9.35 -16.11 -16.66
CA LEU A 94 -10.68 -16.25 -16.05
C LEU A 94 -11.63 -15.13 -16.49
N PRO A 95 -12.95 -15.42 -16.59
CA PRO A 95 -13.93 -14.38 -16.84
C PRO A 95 -14.08 -13.47 -15.62
N GLU A 96 -14.38 -12.19 -15.86
CA GLU A 96 -14.74 -11.26 -14.80
C GLU A 96 -16.00 -11.76 -14.08
N LYS A 97 -16.03 -11.64 -12.73
CA LYS A 97 -17.16 -12.04 -11.86
C LYS A 97 -17.37 -13.54 -11.68
N THR A 98 -16.32 -14.35 -11.78
CA THR A 98 -16.38 -15.73 -11.26
C THR A 98 -16.74 -15.73 -9.76
N SER A 99 -17.60 -16.64 -9.35
CA SER A 99 -18.03 -16.82 -7.95
C SER A 99 -17.28 -17.94 -7.25
N SER A 100 -16.42 -18.68 -7.96
CA SER A 100 -15.61 -19.74 -7.37
C SER A 100 -14.53 -19.13 -6.46
N VAL A 101 -14.47 -19.62 -5.23
CA VAL A 101 -13.43 -19.24 -4.26
C VAL A 101 -12.03 -19.54 -4.79
N GLU A 102 -11.87 -20.64 -5.53
CA GLU A 102 -10.58 -21.04 -6.11
C GLU A 102 -10.12 -20.03 -7.17
N ASP A 103 -11.03 -19.56 -8.01
CA ASP A 103 -10.74 -18.61 -9.06
C ASP A 103 -10.42 -17.22 -8.48
N GLN A 104 -11.16 -16.81 -7.45
CA GLN A 104 -10.86 -15.58 -6.71
C GLN A 104 -9.48 -15.65 -6.06
N GLN A 105 -9.10 -16.82 -5.53
CA GLN A 105 -7.76 -17.02 -4.99
C GLN A 105 -6.68 -16.93 -6.06
N LYS A 106 -6.88 -17.49 -7.26
CA LYS A 106 -5.93 -17.37 -8.38
C LYS A 106 -5.70 -15.91 -8.78
N VAL A 107 -6.77 -15.11 -8.82
CA VAL A 107 -6.68 -13.67 -9.09
C VAL A 107 -5.95 -12.94 -7.96
N ALA A 108 -6.31 -13.22 -6.70
CA ALA A 108 -5.66 -12.62 -5.54
C ALA A 108 -4.16 -12.94 -5.49
N ASP A 109 -3.77 -14.19 -5.77
CA ASP A 109 -2.39 -14.63 -5.86
C ASP A 109 -1.61 -13.87 -6.95
N TRP A 110 -2.21 -13.73 -8.14
CA TRP A 110 -1.59 -12.96 -9.21
C TRP A 110 -1.42 -11.50 -8.82
N MET A 111 -2.44 -10.90 -8.22
CA MET A 111 -2.38 -9.51 -7.73
C MET A 111 -1.29 -9.35 -6.66
N GLN A 112 -1.22 -10.22 -5.67
CA GLN A 112 -0.19 -10.18 -4.64
C GLN A 112 1.22 -10.36 -5.22
N ARG A 113 1.42 -11.21 -6.22
CA ARG A 113 2.74 -11.38 -6.86
C ARG A 113 3.23 -10.11 -7.55
N ASN A 114 2.32 -9.30 -8.09
CA ASN A 114 2.67 -8.09 -8.83
C ASN A 114 2.67 -6.82 -7.94
N TYR A 115 1.78 -6.71 -6.96
CA TYR A 115 1.61 -5.47 -6.21
C TYR A 115 2.20 -5.55 -4.80
N TYR A 116 3.16 -4.68 -4.50
CA TYR A 116 3.85 -4.64 -3.21
C TYR A 116 2.92 -4.28 -2.06
N ASP A 117 2.10 -3.24 -2.26
CA ASP A 117 1.24 -2.71 -1.20
C ASP A 117 0.08 -3.65 -0.86
N LEU A 118 -0.34 -4.51 -1.79
CA LEU A 118 -1.25 -5.61 -1.50
C LEU A 118 -0.63 -6.64 -0.57
N ARG A 119 0.63 -7.03 -0.80
CA ARG A 119 1.33 -7.97 0.08
C ARG A 119 1.57 -7.39 1.48
N MET A 120 1.88 -6.09 1.55
CA MET A 120 2.27 -5.45 2.81
C MET A 120 1.10 -4.94 3.64
N PHE A 121 0.07 -4.39 3.01
CA PHE A 121 -1.03 -3.70 3.70
C PHE A 121 -2.40 -4.32 3.44
N GLY A 122 -2.51 -5.23 2.47
CA GLY A 122 -3.79 -5.75 1.99
C GLY A 122 -4.60 -4.72 1.21
N ALA A 123 -5.65 -5.21 0.54
CA ALA A 123 -6.72 -4.39 -0.01
C ALA A 123 -7.99 -5.22 -0.19
N VAL A 124 -9.13 -4.53 -0.32
CA VAL A 124 -10.38 -5.15 -0.74
C VAL A 124 -10.42 -5.12 -2.27
N LEU A 125 -10.48 -6.30 -2.88
CA LEU A 125 -10.66 -6.47 -4.33
C LEU A 125 -12.16 -6.55 -4.62
N ALA A 126 -12.81 -5.39 -4.73
CA ALA A 126 -14.21 -5.35 -5.13
C ALA A 126 -14.33 -5.57 -6.65
N SER A 127 -15.23 -6.48 -7.03
CA SER A 127 -15.59 -6.86 -8.41
C SER A 127 -16.91 -6.24 -8.85
#